data_AF-A0A133SFU1-F1
#
_entry.id   AF-A0A133SFU1-F1
#
_cell.length_a   1.000
_cell.length_b   1.000
_cell.length_c   1.000
_cell.angle_alpha   90.00
_cell.angle_beta   90.00
_cell.angle_gamma   90.00
#
_symmetry.space_group_name_H-M   'P 1'
#
loop_
_entity.id
_entity.type
_entity.pdbx_description
1 polymer ?
#
loop_
_entity_poly.entity_id
_entity_poly.type
_entity_poly.pdbx_seq_one_letter_code
_entity_poly.pdbx_strand_id
1 'polypeptide(L)'
;MVEKTKEGLQRGLKERHIQLMSIGTAIGVGLFLGSSPAIQLSGPSIILEYIVCGVIVFIVMRALGELSVHNPVSGSFARHARDYISPWAGFMAS
;
A
#
# COMPACT_ATOMS: atom_id res chain seq x y z
N MET A 1 30.82 -15.34 9.84
CA MET A 1 30.18 -14.45 10.83
C MET A 1 28.81 -14.08 10.27
N VAL A 2 27.74 -14.67 10.80
CA VAL A 2 26.36 -14.40 10.35
C VAL A 2 25.76 -13.39 11.31
N GLU A 3 25.39 -12.23 10.79
CA GLU A 3 24.67 -11.20 11.54
C GLU A 3 23.28 -11.73 11.95
N LYS A 4 23.03 -11.76 13.25
CA LYS A 4 21.79 -12.21 13.87
C LYS A 4 20.80 -11.04 13.85
N THR A 5 19.95 -10.98 12.83
CA THR A 5 18.80 -10.07 12.84
C THR A 5 17.90 -10.44 14.03
N LYS A 6 17.63 -9.46 14.88
CA LYS A 6 16.81 -9.57 16.09
C LYS A 6 15.42 -10.08 15.70
N GLU A 7 14.96 -11.13 16.40
CA GLU A 7 13.70 -11.87 16.21
C GLU A 7 13.75 -12.97 15.11
N GLY A 8 13.71 -14.23 15.55
CA GLY A 8 13.84 -15.43 14.71
C GLY A 8 12.63 -15.72 13.83
N LEU A 9 12.30 -14.81 12.91
CA LEU A 9 11.26 -15.00 11.90
C LEU A 9 11.82 -15.74 10.69
N GLN A 10 11.19 -16.84 10.31
CA GLN A 10 11.49 -17.53 9.06
C GLN A 10 10.84 -16.78 7.89
N ARG A 11 11.63 -16.46 6.85
CA ARG A 11 11.11 -15.88 5.59
C ARG A 11 10.33 -16.96 4.83
N GLY A 12 9.03 -17.09 5.12
CA GLY A 12 8.13 -18.09 4.50
C GLY A 12 7.08 -17.50 3.54
N LEU A 13 6.98 -16.18 3.42
CA LEU A 13 6.03 -15.52 2.53
C LEU A 13 6.52 -15.60 1.09
N LYS A 14 5.81 -16.40 0.28
CA LYS A 14 6.00 -16.47 -1.17
C LYS A 14 5.28 -15.31 -1.84
N GLU A 15 5.71 -14.95 -3.05
CA GLU A 15 5.08 -13.88 -3.86
C GLU A 15 3.56 -14.05 -3.98
N ARG A 16 3.08 -15.29 -4.15
CA ARG A 16 1.65 -15.61 -4.18
C ARG A 16 0.92 -15.20 -2.88
N HIS A 17 1.53 -15.39 -1.71
CA HIS A 17 0.90 -14.98 -0.44
C HIS A 17 0.80 -13.46 -0.35
N ILE A 18 1.81 -12.74 -0.84
CA ILE A 18 1.81 -11.28 -0.86
C ILE A 18 0.73 -10.74 -1.81
N GLN A 19 0.59 -11.35 -2.99
CA GLN A 19 -0.47 -11.00 -3.95
C GLN A 19 -1.87 -11.31 -3.40
N LEU A 20 -2.05 -12.45 -2.73
CA LEU A 20 -3.34 -12.79 -2.11
C LEU A 20 -3.69 -11.83 -0.98
N MET A 21 -2.70 -11.39 -0.20
CA MET A 21 -2.89 -10.38 0.84
C MET A 21 -3.35 -9.04 0.22
N SER A 22 -2.70 -8.58 -0.85
CA SER A 22 -3.08 -7.31 -1.49
C SER A 22 -4.47 -7.35 -2.12
N ILE A 23 -4.81 -8.44 -2.83
CA ILE A 23 -6.14 -8.64 -3.43
C ILE A 23 -7.21 -8.71 -2.33
N GLY A 24 -6.94 -9.44 -1.25
CA GLY A 24 -7.86 -9.57 -0.11
C GLY A 24 -8.18 -8.21 0.52
N THR A 25 -7.16 -7.38 0.77
CA THR A 25 -7.35 -6.03 1.31
C THR A 25 -8.08 -5.11 0.33
N ALA A 26 -7.71 -5.12 -0.96
CA ALA A 26 -8.33 -4.26 -1.98
C ALA A 26 -9.83 -4.55 -2.14
N ILE A 27 -10.23 -5.82 -2.16
CA ILE A 27 -11.65 -6.20 -2.27
C ILE A 27 -12.38 -5.97 -0.94
N GLY A 28 -11.80 -6.40 0.19
CA GLY A 28 -12.48 -6.33 1.50
C GLY A 28 -12.73 -4.89 1.99
N VAL A 29 -11.69 -4.05 1.99
CA VAL A 29 -11.80 -2.66 2.46
C VAL A 29 -12.18 -1.72 1.32
N GLY A 30 -11.59 -1.87 0.14
CA GLY A 30 -11.85 -0.95 -0.98
C GLY A 30 -13.27 -1.13 -1.54
N LEU A 31 -13.56 -2.31 -2.08
CA LEU A 31 -14.84 -2.55 -2.74
C LEU A 31 -15.99 -2.72 -1.75
N PHE A 32 -15.87 -3.54 -0.71
CA PHE A 32 -17.02 -3.82 0.16
C PHE A 32 -17.31 -2.72 1.20
N LEU A 33 -16.29 -2.25 1.93
CA LEU A 33 -16.49 -1.17 2.91
C LEU A 33 -16.78 0.18 2.23
N GLY A 34 -16.14 0.45 1.08
CA GLY A 34 -16.29 1.71 0.35
C GLY A 34 -17.54 1.82 -0.54
N SER A 35 -18.04 0.71 -1.12
CA SER A 35 -19.12 0.82 -2.14
C SER A 35 -20.47 1.23 -1.57
N SER A 36 -20.85 0.80 -0.35
CA SER A 36 -22.17 1.11 0.21
C SER A 36 -22.46 2.63 0.30
N PRO A 37 -21.59 3.45 0.90
CA PRO A 37 -21.77 4.90 0.91
C PRO A 37 -21.51 5.55 -0.47
N ALA A 38 -20.54 5.05 -1.23
CA ALA A 38 -20.21 5.62 -2.54
C ALA A 38 -21.36 5.47 -3.56
N ILE A 39 -22.07 4.34 -3.56
CA ILE A 39 -23.21 4.11 -4.46
C ILE A 39 -24.37 5.04 -4.12
N GLN A 40 -24.62 5.29 -2.82
CA GLN A 40 -25.67 6.20 -2.38
C GLN A 40 -25.39 7.66 -2.76
N LEU A 41 -24.12 8.07 -2.75
CA LEU A 41 -23.71 9.44 -3.07
C LEU A 41 -23.64 9.71 -4.58
N SER A 42 -23.08 8.78 -5.36
CA SER A 42 -22.75 9.02 -6.77
C SER A 42 -23.73 8.41 -7.77
N GLY A 43 -24.58 7.47 -7.32
CA GLY A 43 -25.54 6.80 -8.19
C GLY A 43 -24.87 6.09 -9.39
N PRO A 44 -25.46 6.10 -10.60
CA PRO A 44 -24.92 5.39 -11.77
C PRO A 44 -23.53 5.87 -12.21
N SER A 45 -23.12 7.08 -11.79
CA SER A 45 -21.85 7.68 -12.18
C SER A 45 -20.63 7.13 -11.41
N ILE A 46 -20.85 6.28 -10.39
CA ILE A 46 -19.79 5.70 -9.57
C ILE A 46 -18.72 4.94 -10.37
N ILE A 47 -19.09 4.37 -11.51
CA ILE A 47 -18.14 3.66 -12.40
C ILE A 47 -17.06 4.62 -12.91
N LEU A 48 -17.45 5.85 -13.28
CA LEU A 48 -16.49 6.88 -13.72
C LEU A 48 -15.58 7.31 -12.58
N GLU A 49 -16.12 7.49 -11.38
CA GLU A 49 -15.34 7.84 -10.19
C GLU A 49 -14.34 6.74 -9.82
N TYR A 50 -14.73 5.47 -9.88
CA TYR A 50 -13.82 4.35 -9.66
C TYR A 50 -12.70 4.29 -10.69
N ILE A 51 -12.97 4.62 -11.96
CA ILE A 51 -11.93 4.69 -13.00
C ILE A 51 -10.96 5.83 -12.68
N VAL A 52 -11.45 7.04 -12.39
CA VAL A 52 -10.60 8.21 -12.08
C VAL A 52 -9.77 7.96 -10.83
N CYS A 53 -10.40 7.48 -9.77
CA CYS A 53 -9.71 7.11 -8.53
C CYS A 53 -8.66 6.01 -8.79
N GLY A 54 -9.02 4.99 -9.56
CA GLY A 54 -8.13 3.90 -9.95
C GLY A 54 -6.89 4.39 -10.68
N VAL A 55 -7.03 5.35 -11.60
CA VAL A 55 -5.90 5.98 -12.30
C VAL A 55 -4.98 6.72 -11.32
N ILE A 56 -5.54 7.51 -10.40
CA ILE A 56 -4.75 8.23 -9.38
C ILE A 56 -3.99 7.24 -8.49
N VAL A 57 -4.68 6.20 -7.99
CA VAL A 57 -4.07 5.15 -7.15
C VAL A 57 -2.98 4.41 -7.91
N PHE A 58 -3.20 4.09 -9.19
CA PHE A 58 -2.20 3.45 -10.04
C PHE A 58 -0.92 4.30 -10.17
N ILE A 59 -1.05 5.61 -10.40
CA ILE A 59 0.10 6.52 -10.49
C ILE A 59 0.87 6.56 -9.17
N VAL A 60 0.17 6.69 -8.04
CA VAL A 60 0.79 6.69 -6.71
C VAL A 60 1.52 5.38 -6.42
N MET A 61 0.86 4.25 -6.69
CA MET A 61 1.45 2.92 -6.46
C MET A 61 2.65 2.66 -7.37
N ARG A 62 2.64 3.17 -8.60
CA ARG A 62 3.78 3.11 -9.50
C ARG A 62 4.98 3.90 -8.94
N ALA A 63 4.75 5.13 -8.49
CA ALA A 63 5.81 5.95 -7.90
C ALA A 63 6.38 5.33 -6.62
N LEU A 64 5.53 4.78 -5.76
CA LEU A 64 5.97 4.04 -4.56
C LEU A 64 6.73 2.76 -4.91
N GLY A 65 6.33 2.06 -5.97
CA GLY A 65 7.03 0.89 -6.49
C GLY A 65 8.43 1.24 -7.01
N GLU A 66 8.55 2.29 -7.80
CA GLU A 66 9.85 2.81 -8.28
C GLU A 66 10.77 3.19 -7.12
N LEU A 67 10.23 3.86 -6.09
CA LEU A 67 10.98 4.22 -4.89
C LEU A 67 11.42 3.00 -4.07
N SER A 68 10.53 2.01 -3.90
CA SER A 68 10.80 0.79 -3.15
C SER A 68 11.82 -0.13 -3.83
N VAL A 69 11.93 -0.06 -5.17
CA VAL A 69 12.96 -0.77 -5.93
C VAL A 69 14.32 -0.06 -5.80
N HIS A 70 14.33 1.29 -5.81
CA HIS A 70 15.56 2.07 -5.68
C HIS A 70 16.18 1.95 -4.28
N ASN A 71 15.37 1.93 -3.22
CA ASN A 71 15.83 1.72 -1.84
C ASN A 71 15.13 0.50 -1.21
N PRO A 72 15.63 -0.72 -1.44
CA PRO A 72 15.03 -1.94 -0.90
C PRO A 72 15.38 -2.10 0.59
N VAL A 73 14.74 -1.29 1.43
CA VAL A 73 14.81 -1.40 2.89
C VAL A 73 13.64 -2.22 3.42
N SER A 74 13.91 -3.14 4.35
CA SER A 74 12.86 -3.87 5.07
C SER A 74 12.15 -2.91 6.05
N GLY A 75 11.17 -2.14 5.56
CA GLY A 75 10.43 -1.14 6.33
C GLY A 75 9.17 -0.62 5.61
N SER A 76 8.24 -0.04 6.36
CA SER A 76 7.00 0.56 5.83
C SER A 76 7.29 1.78 4.94
N PHE A 77 6.34 2.15 4.07
CA PHE A 77 6.38 3.40 3.30
C PHE A 77 6.60 4.64 4.19
N ALA A 78 6.21 4.60 5.46
CA ALA A 78 6.50 5.64 6.46
C ALA A 78 8.01 5.88 6.68
N ARG A 79 8.86 4.86 6.47
CA ARG A 79 10.32 5.00 6.50
C ARG A 79 10.83 5.84 5.32
N HIS A 80 10.26 5.63 4.13
CA HIS A 80 10.57 6.45 2.97
C HIS A 80 10.18 7.92 3.19
N ALA A 81 9.03 8.18 3.84
CA ALA A 81 8.64 9.55 4.23
C ALA A 81 9.59 10.15 5.28
N ARG A 82 10.11 9.33 6.20
CA ARG A 82 11.11 9.77 7.19
C ARG A 82 12.42 10.19 6.54
N ASP A 83 12.87 9.42 5.57
CA ASP A 83 14.19 9.58 4.94
C ASP A 83 14.19 10.68 3.86
N TYR A 84 13.06 10.90 3.16
CA TYR A 84 12.96 11.88 2.07
C TYR A 84 12.27 13.20 2.42
N ILE A 85 11.39 13.25 3.43
CA ILE A 85 10.64 14.48 3.76
C ILE A 85 11.16 15.09 5.06
N SER A 86 11.06 14.36 6.18
CA SER A 86 11.48 14.83 7.50
C SER A 86 11.23 13.74 8.57
N PRO A 87 12.00 13.69 9.66
CA PRO A 87 11.74 12.85 10.83
C PRO A 87 10.28 12.90 11.34
N TRP A 88 9.67 14.09 11.28
CA TRP A 88 8.29 14.35 11.69
C TRP A 88 7.26 13.77 10.72
N ALA A 89 7.52 13.85 9.42
CA ALA A 89 6.66 13.23 8.40
C ALA A 89 6.64 11.71 8.55
N GLY A 90 7.79 11.13 8.91
CA GLY A 90 7.87 9.73 9.31
C GLY A 90 6.98 9.40 10.51
N PHE A 91 6.97 10.22 11.57
CA PHE A 91 6.13 9.99 12.76
C PHE A 91 4.63 10.11 12.49
N MET A 92 4.20 11.06 11.65
CA MET A 92 2.79 11.20 11.28
C MET A 92 2.28 10.08 10.37
N ALA A 93 3.16 9.50 9.55
CA ALA A 93 2.83 8.41 8.64
C ALA A 93 3.03 7.01 9.24
N SER A 94 3.67 6.90 10.42
CA SER A 94 3.88 5.65 11.16
C SER A 94 2.66 5.29 11.98
#